data_AF-A0A193LFT9-F1
#
_entry.id   AF-A0A193LFT9-F1
#
_cell.length_a   1.000
_cell.length_b   1.000
_cell.length_c   1.000
_cell.angle_alpha   90.00
_cell.angle_beta   90.00
_cell.angle_gamma   90.00
#
_symmetry.space_group_name_H-M   'P 1'
#
loop_
_entity.id
_entity.type
_entity.pdbx_description
1 polymer ?
#
loop_
_entity_poly.entity_id
_entity_poly.type
_entity_poly.pdbx_seq_one_letter_code
_entity_poly.pdbx_strand_id
1 'polypeptide(L)'
;MPEQTSSAEEIEAVRHCFACGVDNPIGLHIPFALDADDRCSGIFTPNANHVGYQNTVHGGIIYTALDDVMANVMYLQNRKAHTARCEVRYRHPLKVGETIELLGWIEHERRRRVRVKGEARRKRDNTLIAECDASFMLV
;
A
#
# COMPACT_ATOMS: atom_id res chain seq x y z
N MET A 1 -40.99 13.14 -15.48
CA MET A 1 -40.09 13.58 -14.40
C MET A 1 -38.86 12.70 -14.47
N PRO A 2 -37.66 13.21 -14.76
CA PRO A 2 -36.48 12.35 -14.73
C PRO A 2 -36.01 12.23 -13.28
N GLU A 3 -36.01 10.99 -12.77
CA GLU A 3 -35.37 10.60 -11.52
C GLU A 3 -33.87 10.87 -11.60
N GLN A 4 -33.37 11.65 -10.64
CA GLN A 4 -31.96 11.94 -10.49
C GLN A 4 -31.24 10.69 -9.99
N THR A 5 -30.44 10.08 -10.86
CA THR A 5 -29.48 9.06 -10.48
C THR A 5 -28.42 9.72 -9.59
N SER A 6 -28.37 9.32 -8.32
CA SER A 6 -27.30 9.69 -7.38
C SER A 6 -25.96 9.25 -7.95
N SER A 7 -25.18 10.19 -8.49
CA SER A 7 -23.82 9.95 -8.94
C SER A 7 -22.94 9.64 -7.72
N ALA A 8 -22.53 8.39 -7.58
CA ALA A 8 -21.35 8.09 -6.78
C ALA A 8 -20.19 8.87 -7.42
N GLU A 9 -19.68 9.89 -6.73
CA GLU A 9 -18.50 10.63 -7.19
C GLU A 9 -17.35 9.63 -7.32
N GLU A 10 -16.94 9.34 -8.55
CA GLU A 10 -15.75 8.52 -8.82
C GLU A 10 -14.56 9.16 -8.10
N ILE A 11 -13.80 8.36 -7.35
CA ILE A 11 -12.59 8.85 -6.72
C ILE A 11 -11.63 9.31 -7.82
N GLU A 12 -11.12 10.54 -7.69
CA GLU A 12 -10.10 11.10 -8.56
C GLU A 12 -8.93 10.13 -8.73
N ALA A 13 -8.60 9.82 -9.99
CA ALA A 13 -7.52 8.91 -10.31
C ALA A 13 -6.18 9.45 -9.78
N VAL A 14 -5.52 8.71 -8.89
CA VAL A 14 -4.24 9.11 -8.28
C VAL A 14 -3.05 8.85 -9.22
N ARG A 15 -3.10 9.42 -10.42
CA ARG A 15 -2.11 9.22 -11.49
C ARG A 15 -0.68 9.64 -11.09
N HIS A 16 -0.55 10.58 -10.15
CA HIS A 16 0.73 11.05 -9.62
C HIS A 16 1.05 10.56 -8.20
N CYS A 17 0.35 9.55 -7.67
CA CYS A 17 0.72 8.93 -6.38
C CYS A 17 2.21 8.54 -6.38
N PHE A 18 2.91 8.80 -5.27
CA PHE A 18 4.32 8.44 -5.16
C PHE A 18 4.55 6.92 -5.18
N ALA A 19 3.60 6.10 -4.69
CA ALA A 19 3.75 4.65 -4.71
C ALA A 19 3.10 3.99 -5.94
N CYS A 20 1.81 4.19 -6.20
CA CYS A 20 1.10 3.53 -7.31
C CYS A 20 0.94 4.35 -8.60
N GLY A 21 1.27 5.66 -8.59
CA GLY A 21 0.90 6.58 -9.66
C GLY A 21 1.75 6.42 -10.92
N VAL A 22 1.13 5.98 -12.02
CA VAL A 22 1.81 5.68 -13.30
C VAL A 22 2.51 6.86 -13.95
N ASP A 23 2.08 8.10 -13.67
CA ASP A 23 2.64 9.32 -14.26
C ASP A 23 3.60 10.04 -13.31
N ASN A 24 3.89 9.50 -12.12
CA ASN A 24 4.87 10.13 -11.22
C ASN A 24 6.30 9.83 -11.71
N PRO A 25 7.10 10.81 -12.16
CA PRO A 25 8.43 10.54 -12.74
C PRO A 25 9.44 9.95 -11.74
N ILE A 26 9.16 10.07 -10.44
CA ILE A 26 10.01 9.57 -9.35
C ILE A 26 9.28 8.56 -8.46
N GLY A 27 8.12 8.07 -8.89
CA GLY A 27 7.30 7.15 -8.12
C GLY A 27 7.85 5.72 -8.09
N LEU A 28 7.29 4.90 -7.20
CA LEU A 28 7.62 3.47 -7.09
C LEU A 28 6.91 2.61 -8.17
N HIS A 29 5.86 3.16 -8.80
CA HIS A 29 5.06 2.52 -9.86
C HIS A 29 4.55 1.12 -9.50
N ILE A 30 4.10 0.95 -8.26
CA ILE A 30 3.61 -0.35 -7.77
C ILE A 30 2.17 -0.56 -8.24
N PRO A 31 1.89 -1.57 -9.09
CA PRO A 31 0.53 -1.94 -9.43
C PRO A 31 -0.12 -2.66 -8.25
N PHE A 32 -1.33 -2.23 -7.89
CA PHE A 32 -2.13 -2.85 -6.84
C PHE A 32 -3.40 -3.47 -7.40
N ALA A 33 -3.79 -4.61 -6.85
CA ALA A 33 -5.04 -5.30 -7.19
C ALA A 33 -5.74 -5.76 -5.91
N LEU A 34 -7.06 -5.61 -5.87
CA LEU A 34 -7.93 -6.12 -4.82
C LEU A 34 -8.52 -7.46 -5.27
N ASP A 35 -8.45 -8.49 -4.43
CA ASP A 35 -9.05 -9.80 -4.70
C ASP A 35 -10.51 -9.90 -4.21
N ALA A 36 -11.12 -11.07 -4.38
CA ALA A 36 -12.51 -11.32 -3.97
C ALA A 36 -12.72 -11.37 -2.44
N ASP A 37 -11.65 -11.48 -1.66
CA ASP A 37 -11.66 -11.54 -0.19
C ASP A 37 -11.25 -10.19 0.43
N ASP A 38 -11.32 -9.10 -0.34
CA ASP A 38 -10.91 -7.74 0.05
C ASP A 38 -9.45 -7.63 0.53
N ARG A 39 -8.56 -8.42 -0.07
CA ARG A 39 -7.12 -8.31 0.16
C ARG A 39 -6.45 -7.61 -1.02
N CYS A 40 -5.69 -6.57 -0.71
CA CYS A 40 -4.92 -5.84 -1.70
C CYS A 40 -3.51 -6.41 -1.81
N SER A 41 -3.03 -6.64 -3.02
CA SER A 41 -1.68 -7.15 -3.27
C SER A 41 -0.93 -6.28 -4.28
N GLY A 42 0.39 -6.29 -4.19
CA GLY A 42 1.28 -5.61 -5.12
C GLY A 42 2.67 -6.25 -5.16
N ILE A 43 3.43 -5.98 -6.22
CA ILE A 43 4.80 -6.50 -6.38
C ILE A 43 5.74 -5.32 -6.56
N PHE A 44 6.83 -5.32 -5.80
CA PHE A 44 7.82 -4.25 -5.84
C PHE A 44 9.24 -4.80 -5.86
N THR A 45 10.06 -4.28 -6.78
CA THR A 45 11.50 -4.54 -6.84
C THR A 45 12.25 -3.22 -6.66
N PRO A 46 12.90 -2.99 -5.49
CA PRO A 46 13.64 -1.76 -5.23
C PRO A 46 14.92 -1.69 -6.08
N ASN A 47 15.24 -0.49 -6.57
CA ASN A 47 16.45 -0.21 -7.35
C ASN A 47 17.48 0.60 -6.54
N ALA A 48 18.58 1.01 -7.18
CA ALA A 48 19.67 1.74 -6.53
C ALA A 48 19.25 3.09 -5.92
N ASN A 49 18.21 3.74 -6.43
CA ASN A 49 17.68 5.01 -5.90
C ASN A 49 16.94 4.82 -4.56
N HIS A 50 16.63 3.58 -4.18
CA HIS A 50 15.89 3.25 -2.96
C HIS A 50 16.81 2.82 -1.80
N VAL A 51 18.13 2.92 -1.97
CA VAL A 51 19.11 2.46 -0.97
C VAL A 51 19.13 3.38 0.25
N GLY A 52 19.22 2.77 1.44
CA GLY A 52 19.55 3.48 2.68
C GLY A 52 21.06 3.45 2.94
N TYR A 53 21.62 2.24 3.14
CA TYR A 53 23.06 2.02 3.34
C TYR A 53 23.45 0.60 2.94
N GLN A 54 24.71 0.38 2.54
CA GLN A 54 25.28 -0.96 2.26
C GLN A 54 24.37 -1.89 1.45
N ASN A 55 23.81 -1.38 0.34
CA ASN A 55 22.88 -2.08 -0.54
C ASN A 55 21.55 -2.53 0.12
N THR A 56 21.28 -2.11 1.36
CA THR A 56 20.02 -2.30 2.06
C THR A 56 19.05 -1.20 1.67
N VAL A 57 17.83 -1.58 1.31
CA VAL A 57 16.75 -0.65 0.96
C VAL A 57 16.40 0.22 2.17
N HIS A 58 16.17 1.51 1.95
CA HIS A 58 15.78 2.42 3.01
C HIS A 58 14.42 2.00 3.60
N GLY A 59 14.32 1.89 4.93
CA GLY A 59 13.09 1.42 5.59
C GLY A 59 11.86 2.24 5.20
N GLY A 60 12.02 3.56 5.05
CA GLY A 60 10.98 4.45 4.55
C GLY A 60 10.38 4.05 3.20
N ILE A 61 11.15 3.47 2.27
CA ILE A 61 10.63 3.00 0.98
C ILE A 61 9.74 1.77 1.17
N ILE A 62 10.16 0.85 2.05
CA ILE A 62 9.36 -0.32 2.40
C ILE A 62 8.07 0.12 3.09
N TYR A 63 8.16 1.10 4.00
CA TYR A 63 6.98 1.68 4.63
C TYR A 63 6.06 2.34 3.61
N THR A 64 6.56 3.16 2.68
CA THR A 64 5.74 3.76 1.62
C THR A 64 4.98 2.69 0.82
N ALA A 65 5.64 1.59 0.45
CA ALA A 65 4.99 0.49 -0.25
C ALA A 65 3.91 -0.21 0.60
N LEU A 66 4.17 -0.38 1.91
CA LEU A 66 3.20 -0.94 2.86
C LEU A 66 2.02 0.00 3.11
N ASP A 67 2.26 1.30 3.26
CA ASP A 67 1.23 2.31 3.45
C ASP A 67 0.27 2.30 2.26
N ASP A 68 0.82 2.27 1.03
CA ASP A 68 0.01 2.34 -0.18
C ASP A 68 -0.75 1.02 -0.44
N VAL A 69 -0.18 -0.17 -0.19
CA VAL A 69 -0.95 -1.43 -0.31
C VAL A 69 -2.12 -1.47 0.68
N MET A 70 -1.92 -0.98 1.91
CA MET A 70 -2.96 -0.91 2.93
C MET A 70 -4.02 0.14 2.59
N ALA A 71 -3.62 1.31 2.09
CA ALA A 71 -4.54 2.34 1.62
C ALA A 71 -5.37 1.85 0.43
N ASN A 72 -4.76 1.10 -0.49
CA ASN A 72 -5.42 0.56 -1.68
C ASN A 72 -6.51 -0.47 -1.37
N VAL A 73 -6.51 -1.10 -0.18
CA VAL A 73 -7.65 -1.91 0.28
C VAL A 73 -8.94 -1.08 0.29
N MET A 74 -8.88 0.19 0.69
CA MET A 74 -10.04 1.09 0.72
C MET A 74 -10.20 1.85 -0.60
N TYR A 75 -9.10 2.36 -1.17
CA TYR A 75 -9.16 3.17 -2.38
C TYR A 75 -9.78 2.40 -3.57
N LEU A 76 -9.40 1.14 -3.78
CA LEU A 76 -9.95 0.29 -4.85
C LEU A 76 -11.42 -0.09 -4.61
N GLN A 77 -11.95 0.13 -3.41
CA GLN A 77 -13.37 0.02 -3.07
C GLN A 77 -14.11 1.36 -3.16
N ASN A 78 -13.53 2.38 -3.81
CA ASN A 78 -14.06 3.75 -3.86
C ASN A 78 -14.22 4.40 -2.47
N ARG A 79 -13.29 4.15 -1.54
CA ARG A 79 -13.30 4.76 -0.20
C ARG A 79 -12.02 5.57 0.03
N LYS A 80 -12.17 6.88 0.26
CA LYS A 80 -11.05 7.78 0.61
C LYS A 80 -10.72 7.68 2.10
N ALA A 81 -9.44 7.56 2.43
CA ALA A 81 -8.99 7.55 3.81
C ALA A 81 -7.60 8.20 3.94
N HIS A 82 -7.32 8.75 5.12
CA HIS A 82 -5.99 9.22 5.48
C HIS A 82 -5.35 8.31 6.52
N THR A 83 -4.06 8.03 6.38
CA THR A 83 -3.29 7.32 7.41
C THR A 83 -3.29 8.15 8.70
N ALA A 84 -3.76 7.58 9.80
CA ALA A 84 -3.78 8.26 11.11
C ALA A 84 -2.69 7.76 12.06
N ARG A 85 -2.38 6.46 12.01
CA ARG A 85 -1.27 5.85 12.75
C ARG A 85 -0.77 4.64 11.99
N CYS A 86 0.53 4.42 12.04
CA CYS A 86 1.19 3.24 11.54
C CYS A 86 2.24 2.76 12.57
N GLU A 87 2.35 1.45 12.75
CA GLU A 87 3.42 0.79 13.49
C GLU A 87 4.03 -0.31 12.61
N VAL A 88 5.24 -0.07 12.09
CA VAL A 88 5.98 -1.03 11.25
C VAL A 88 7.03 -1.76 12.07
N ARG A 89 7.13 -3.08 11.85
CA ARG A 89 8.19 -3.93 12.38
C ARG A 89 9.02 -4.49 11.23
N TYR A 90 10.28 -4.09 11.16
CA TYR A 90 11.26 -4.66 10.22
C TYR A 90 11.85 -5.92 10.82
N ARG A 91 11.64 -7.06 10.15
CA ARG A 91 12.08 -8.39 10.60
C ARG A 91 13.38 -8.81 9.95
N HIS A 92 13.53 -8.52 8.66
CA HIS A 92 14.72 -8.86 7.88
C HIS A 92 15.09 -7.72 6.92
N PRO A 93 16.39 -7.55 6.60
CA PRO A 93 16.80 -6.57 5.61
C PRO A 93 16.33 -6.99 4.20
N LEU A 94 15.92 -5.99 3.41
CA LEU A 94 15.71 -6.14 1.98
C LEU A 94 16.90 -5.55 1.23
N LYS A 95 17.48 -6.31 0.29
CA LYS A 95 18.56 -5.80 -0.56
C LYS A 95 17.99 -5.26 -1.88
N VAL A 96 18.68 -4.28 -2.45
CA VAL A 96 18.35 -3.76 -3.78
C VAL A 96 18.32 -4.92 -4.79
N GLY A 97 17.32 -4.94 -5.66
CA GLY A 97 17.08 -6.01 -6.63
C GLY A 97 16.30 -7.22 -6.08
N GLU A 98 16.10 -7.35 -4.77
CA GLU A 98 15.24 -8.39 -4.22
C GLU A 98 13.76 -7.99 -4.31
N THR A 99 12.95 -8.77 -5.03
CA THR A 99 11.51 -8.53 -5.16
C THR A 99 10.75 -8.89 -3.90
N ILE A 100 9.81 -8.04 -3.50
CA ILE A 100 8.82 -8.32 -2.45
C ILE A 100 7.40 -8.41 -3.01
N GLU A 101 6.60 -9.24 -2.36
CA GLU A 101 5.15 -9.29 -2.48
C GLU A 101 4.55 -8.57 -1.27
N LEU A 102 3.65 -7.63 -1.55
CA LEU A 102 2.93 -6.82 -0.59
C LEU A 102 1.52 -7.40 -0.45
N LEU A 103 1.02 -7.43 0.78
CA LEU A 103 -0.36 -7.82 1.08
C LEU A 103 -0.92 -6.89 2.13
N GLY A 104 -2.10 -6.32 1.89
CA GLY A 104 -2.85 -5.49 2.83
C GLY A 104 -4.29 -5.99 2.99
N TRP A 105 -4.84 -5.93 4.20
CA TRP A 105 -6.22 -6.32 4.47
C TRP A 105 -6.79 -5.58 5.69
N ILE A 106 -8.12 -5.35 5.69
CA ILE A 106 -8.81 -4.76 6.84
C ILE A 106 -8.91 -5.82 7.95
N GLU A 107 -8.44 -5.48 9.15
CA GLU A 107 -8.63 -6.30 10.36
C GLU A 107 -10.00 -6.04 10.99
N HIS A 108 -10.36 -4.76 11.14
CA HIS A 108 -11.62 -4.36 11.75
C HIS A 108 -11.94 -2.88 11.45
N GLU A 109 -13.22 -2.56 11.31
CA GLU A 109 -13.70 -1.20 11.08
C GLU A 109 -14.63 -0.72 12.20
N ARG A 110 -14.42 0.50 12.68
CA ARG A 110 -15.30 1.12 13.68
C ARG A 110 -15.56 2.59 13.33
N ARG A 111 -16.79 2.89 12.91
CA ARG A 111 -17.20 4.24 12.45
C ARG A 111 -16.26 4.69 11.33
N ARG A 112 -15.58 5.83 11.50
CA ARG A 112 -14.62 6.37 10.52
C ARG A 112 -13.22 5.79 10.63
N ARG A 113 -12.92 4.94 11.62
CA ARG A 113 -11.57 4.38 11.82
C ARG A 113 -11.49 2.94 11.32
N VAL A 114 -10.63 2.70 10.35
CA VAL A 114 -10.37 1.38 9.77
C VAL A 114 -9.00 0.89 10.23
N ARG A 115 -8.94 -0.30 10.84
CA ARG A 115 -7.68 -0.98 11.18
C ARG A 115 -7.29 -1.88 10.03
N VAL A 116 -6.06 -1.71 9.55
CA VAL A 116 -5.54 -2.41 8.38
C VAL A 116 -4.20 -3.04 8.78
N LYS A 117 -3.96 -4.24 8.30
CA LYS A 117 -2.67 -4.93 8.42
C LYS A 117 -2.00 -5.01 7.06
N GLY A 118 -0.68 -4.96 7.07
CA GLY A 118 0.15 -5.07 5.89
C GLY A 118 1.36 -5.97 6.11
N GLU A 119 1.72 -6.75 5.11
CA GLU A 119 2.94 -7.57 5.10
C GLU A 119 3.74 -7.34 3.81
N ALA A 120 5.06 -7.34 3.94
CA ALA A 120 6.02 -7.36 2.85
C ALA A 120 6.85 -8.64 2.97
N ARG A 121 6.71 -9.55 2.02
CA ARG A 121 7.44 -10.83 2.00
C ARG A 121 8.33 -10.92 0.79
N ARG A 122 9.55 -11.42 0.97
CA ARG A 122 10.48 -11.63 -0.15
C ARG A 122 9.93 -12.73 -1.05
N LYS A 123 9.77 -12.44 -2.34
CA LYS A 123 9.12 -13.33 -3.31
C LYS A 123 9.82 -14.69 -3.45
N ARG A 124 11.16 -14.72 -3.39
CA ARG A 124 11.94 -15.94 -3.66
C ARG A 124 11.81 -17.03 -2.61
N ASP A 125 11.54 -16.67 -1.35
CA ASP A 125 11.62 -17.58 -0.20
C ASP A 125 10.54 -17.33 0.88
N ASN A 126 9.61 -16.42 0.61
CA ASN A 126 8.52 -16.03 1.51
C ASN A 126 8.98 -15.44 2.86
N THR A 127 10.24 -15.00 2.95
CA THR A 127 10.78 -14.36 4.18
C THR A 127 10.02 -13.09 4.48
N LEU A 128 9.48 -12.95 5.70
CA LEU A 128 8.85 -11.71 6.15
C LEU A 128 9.91 -10.62 6.30
N ILE A 129 9.85 -9.59 5.45
CA ILE A 129 10.76 -8.44 5.50
C ILE A 129 10.27 -7.43 6.52
N ALA A 130 8.99 -7.07 6.42
CA ALA A 130 8.35 -6.14 7.33
C ALA A 130 6.85 -6.44 7.43
N GLU A 131 6.26 -6.07 8.56
CA GLU A 131 4.82 -6.08 8.79
C GLU A 131 4.38 -4.74 9.38
N CYS A 132 3.13 -4.37 9.19
CA CYS A 132 2.58 -3.11 9.64
C CYS A 132 1.16 -3.28 10.21
N ASP A 133 0.94 -2.68 11.38
CA ASP A 133 -0.39 -2.44 11.94
C ASP A 133 -0.72 -0.96 11.80
N ALA A 134 -1.77 -0.63 11.06
CA ALA A 134 -2.15 0.74 10.77
C ALA A 134 -3.62 1.04 11.11
N SER A 135 -3.91 2.32 11.29
CA SER A 135 -5.27 2.84 11.32
C SER A 135 -5.42 3.99 10.34
N PHE A 136 -6.47 3.91 9.53
CA PHE A 136 -6.86 4.93 8.57
C PHE A 136 -8.17 5.58 9.02
N MET A 137 -8.35 6.84 8.65
CA MET A 137 -9.56 7.62 8.92
C MET A 137 -10.28 7.89 7.60
N LEU A 138 -11.50 7.37 7.46
CA LEU A 138 -12.37 7.62 6.31
C LEU A 138 -12.73 9.11 6.25
N VAL A 139 -12.64 9.66 5.05
CA VAL A 139 -12.99 11.05 4.73
C VAL A 139 -14.49 11.22 4.77
#